data_AF-A0A0W0ZDB3-F1
#
_entry.id   AF-A0A0W0ZDB3-F1
#
_cell.length_a   1.000
_cell.length_b   1.000
_cell.length_c   1.000
_cell.angle_alpha   90.00
_cell.angle_beta   90.00
_cell.angle_gamma   90.00
#
_symmetry.space_group_name_H-M   'P 1'
#
loop_
_entity.id
_entity.type
_entity.pdbx_description
1 polymer ?
#
loop_
_entity_poly.entity_id
_entity_poly.type
_entity_poly.pdbx_seq_one_letter_code
_entity_poly.pdbx_strand_id
1 'polypeptide(L)'
;MLLTLALVILFGAILVFFSEEFGKTIKKLFAIKGAKLIIPLFLVSWLIFSFDFWVLWAILYLRDMLHAVLNFLVQIMPFQKWAVQVVQVFMLTFLSVVPVLILNFISQKKTFKSYKHPYLTSGIIWILSVVLIIII
;
A
#
# COMPACT_ATOMS: atom_id res chain seq x y z
N MET A 1 10.13 -23.51 24.69
CA MET A 1 9.68 -23.97 23.35
C MET A 1 8.39 -24.79 23.39
N LEU A 2 8.27 -25.85 24.21
CA LEU A 2 7.02 -26.63 24.29
C LEU A 2 5.82 -25.80 24.76
N LEU A 3 6.00 -24.94 25.78
CA LEU A 3 4.96 -24.02 26.27
C LEU A 3 4.45 -23.07 25.19
N THR A 4 5.36 -22.45 24.44
CA THR A 4 5.00 -21.51 23.35
C THR A 4 4.26 -22.23 22.24
N LEU A 5 4.65 -23.47 21.93
CA LEU A 5 3.99 -24.29 20.91
C LEU A 5 2.59 -24.71 21.37
N ALA A 6 2.44 -25.11 22.62
CA ALA A 6 1.14 -25.41 23.24
C ALA A 6 0.20 -24.19 23.26
N LEU A 7 0.72 -23.00 23.60
CA LEU A 7 -0.06 -21.75 23.56
C LEU A 7 -0.48 -21.40 22.13
N VAL A 8 0.39 -21.57 21.13
CA VAL A 8 0.04 -21.32 19.73
C VAL A 8 -1.06 -22.28 19.26
N ILE A 9 -0.97 -23.57 19.62
CA ILE A 9 -2.00 -24.57 19.30
C ILE A 9 -3.32 -24.20 19.99
N LEU A 10 -3.28 -23.83 21.27
CA LEU A 10 -4.46 -23.44 22.05
C LEU A 10 -5.14 -22.20 21.44
N PHE A 11 -4.37 -21.14 21.18
CA PHE A 11 -4.90 -19.93 20.56
C PHE A 11 -5.41 -20.18 19.15
N GLY A 12 -4.69 -20.98 18.35
CA GLY A 12 -5.13 -21.38 17.01
C GLY A 12 -6.45 -22.13 17.06
N ALA A 13 -6.60 -23.08 17.99
CA ALA A 13 -7.85 -23.82 18.18
C ALA A 13 -9.00 -22.86 18.58
N ILE A 14 -8.78 -21.97 19.55
CA ILE A 14 -9.78 -20.96 19.95
C ILE A 14 -10.18 -20.09 18.75
N LEU A 15 -9.21 -19.63 17.96
CA LEU A 15 -9.48 -18.78 16.79
C LEU A 15 -10.33 -19.49 15.73
N VAL A 16 -10.07 -20.79 15.49
CA VAL A 16 -10.81 -21.61 14.52
C VAL A 16 -12.22 -21.91 15.03
N PHE A 17 -12.35 -22.42 16.27
CA PHE A 17 -13.64 -22.77 16.86
C PHE A 17 -14.58 -21.56 16.99
N PHE A 18 -14.04 -20.38 17.28
CA PHE A 18 -14.80 -19.14 17.43
C PHE A 18 -14.69 -18.21 16.22
N SER A 19 -14.28 -18.71 15.05
CA SER A 19 -14.04 -17.89 13.86
C SER A 19 -15.26 -17.06 13.44
N GLU A 20 -16.48 -17.61 13.55
CA GLU A 20 -17.71 -16.86 13.27
C GLU A 20 -17.99 -15.76 14.29
N GLU A 21 -17.78 -16.02 15.58
CA GLU A 21 -17.96 -15.07 16.69
C GLU A 21 -16.97 -13.90 16.55
N PHE A 22 -15.69 -14.20 16.26
CA PHE A 22 -14.69 -13.20 15.97
C PHE A 22 -15.05 -12.40 14.71
N GLY A 23 -15.48 -13.06 13.64
CA GLY A 23 -15.92 -12.40 12.41
C GLY A 23 -17.09 -11.43 12.63
N LYS A 24 -18.09 -11.82 13.42
CA LYS A 24 -19.22 -10.95 13.81
C LYS A 24 -18.74 -9.75 14.64
N THR A 25 -17.85 -9.99 15.60
CA THR A 25 -17.28 -8.96 16.47
C THR A 25 -16.45 -7.94 15.68
N ILE A 26 -15.59 -8.41 14.77
CA ILE A 26 -14.81 -7.55 13.87
C ILE A 26 -15.75 -6.72 12.98
N LYS A 27 -16.77 -7.34 12.38
CA LYS A 27 -17.78 -6.61 11.58
C LYS A 27 -18.47 -5.52 12.39
N LYS A 28 -18.81 -5.79 13.65
CA LYS A 28 -19.41 -4.82 14.58
C LYS A 28 -18.44 -3.67 14.90
N LEU A 29 -17.16 -3.98 15.13
CA LEU A 29 -16.11 -2.99 15.36
C LEU A 29 -15.93 -2.06 14.14
N PHE A 30 -15.89 -2.63 12.92
CA PHE A 30 -15.81 -1.88 11.67
C PHE A 30 -17.12 -1.17 11.27
N ALA A 31 -18.24 -1.46 11.93
CA ALA A 31 -19.52 -0.77 11.70
C ALA A 31 -19.59 0.58 12.42
N ILE A 32 -18.73 0.83 13.41
CA ILE A 32 -18.65 2.11 14.14
C ILE A 32 -18.22 3.22 13.15
N LYS A 33 -18.93 4.35 13.16
CA LYS A 33 -18.59 5.52 12.32
C LYS A 33 -17.15 5.97 12.65
N GLY A 34 -16.28 6.02 11.65
CA GLY A 34 -14.86 6.38 11.78
C GLY A 34 -13.90 5.20 12.00
N ALA A 35 -14.37 4.06 12.51
CA ALA A 35 -13.53 2.89 12.76
C ALA A 35 -12.89 2.32 11.48
N LYS A 36 -13.60 2.42 10.34
CA LYS A 36 -13.07 2.03 9.02
C LYS A 36 -11.81 2.78 8.60
N LEU A 37 -11.54 3.95 9.17
CA LEU A 37 -10.34 4.73 8.89
C LEU A 37 -9.33 4.63 10.05
N ILE A 38 -9.79 4.77 11.29
CA ILE A 38 -8.93 4.83 12.48
C ILE A 38 -8.25 3.49 12.74
N ILE A 39 -8.96 2.37 12.60
CA ILE A 39 -8.40 1.04 12.91
C ILE A 39 -7.26 0.70 11.94
N PRO A 40 -7.44 0.81 10.60
CA PRO A 40 -6.32 0.62 9.67
C PRO A 40 -5.16 1.58 9.95
N LEU A 41 -5.44 2.85 10.24
CA LEU A 41 -4.40 3.84 10.50
C LEU A 41 -3.57 3.47 11.74
N PHE A 42 -4.24 3.09 12.83
CA PHE A 42 -3.59 2.65 14.06
C PHE A 42 -2.76 1.38 13.84
N LEU A 43 -3.30 0.40 13.13
CA LEU A 43 -2.57 -0.84 12.81
C LEU A 43 -1.32 -0.55 12.00
N VAL A 44 -1.41 0.30 10.97
CA VAL A 44 -0.25 0.68 10.16
C VAL A 44 0.77 1.42 11.01
N SER A 45 0.36 2.41 11.81
CA SER A 45 1.26 3.13 12.71
C SER A 45 1.94 2.23 13.73
N TRP A 46 1.21 1.28 14.32
CA TRP A 46 1.75 0.30 15.25
C TRP A 46 2.78 -0.62 14.59
N LEU A 47 2.50 -1.05 13.36
CA LEU A 47 3.39 -1.91 12.58
C LEU A 47 4.68 -1.16 12.22
N ILE A 48 4.57 0.11 11.82
CA ILE A 48 5.72 0.98 11.59
C ILE A 48 6.57 1.13 12.86
N PHE A 49 5.94 1.38 14.00
CA PHE A 49 6.65 1.53 15.27
C PHE A 49 7.32 0.23 15.75
N SER A 50 6.64 -0.91 15.59
CA SER A 50 7.12 -2.21 16.09
C SER A 50 8.18 -2.83 15.18
N PHE A 51 8.14 -2.55 13.88
CA PHE A 51 9.01 -3.14 12.86
C PHE A 51 9.83 -2.08 12.11
N ASP A 52 10.27 -1.05 12.83
CA ASP A 52 10.98 0.11 12.28
C ASP A 52 12.07 -0.27 11.26
N PHE A 53 12.98 -1.17 11.63
CA PHE A 53 14.06 -1.61 10.73
C PHE A 53 13.57 -2.26 9.43
N TRP A 54 12.57 -3.13 9.50
CA TRP A 54 12.02 -3.79 8.31
C TRP A 54 11.26 -2.81 7.42
N VAL A 55 10.57 -1.84 8.04
CA VAL A 55 9.84 -0.79 7.33
C VAL A 55 10.82 0.14 6.62
N LEU A 56 11.92 0.52 7.27
CA LEU A 56 13.00 1.29 6.65
C LEU A 56 13.60 0.56 5.44
N TRP A 57 13.89 -0.74 5.59
CA TRP A 57 14.36 -1.57 4.47
C TRP A 57 13.38 -1.61 3.31
N ALA A 58 12.09 -1.77 3.59
CA ALA A 58 11.06 -1.76 2.55
C ALA A 58 10.99 -0.42 1.81
N ILE A 59 11.09 0.70 2.53
CA ILE A 59 11.10 2.06 1.95
C ILE A 59 12.34 2.26 1.07
N LEU A 60 13.53 1.92 1.58
CA LEU A 60 14.79 2.07 0.85
C LEU A 60 14.82 1.20 -0.41
N TYR A 61 14.42 -0.07 -0.30
CA TYR A 61 14.38 -0.97 -1.44
C TYR A 61 13.41 -0.49 -2.52
N LEU A 62 12.23 0.00 -2.11
CA LEU A 62 11.25 0.55 -3.04
C LEU A 62 11.79 1.81 -3.73
N ARG A 63 12.42 2.71 -2.98
CA ARG A 63 13.10 3.89 -3.52
C ARG A 63 14.17 3.51 -4.55
N ASP A 64 15.06 2.60 -4.21
CA ASP A 64 16.17 2.19 -5.09
C ASP A 64 15.63 1.55 -6.37
N MET A 65 14.57 0.74 -6.26
CA MET A 65 13.88 0.18 -7.43
C MET A 65 13.30 1.28 -8.33
N LEU A 66 12.65 2.30 -7.74
CA LEU A 66 12.09 3.42 -8.50
C LEU A 66 13.19 4.23 -9.19
N HIS A 67 14.30 4.53 -8.51
CA HIS A 67 15.44 5.22 -9.13
C HIS A 67 16.12 4.39 -10.21
N ALA A 68 16.22 3.07 -10.05
CA ALA A 68 16.73 2.19 -11.09
C ALA A 68 15.87 2.26 -12.37
N VAL A 69 14.55 2.23 -12.21
CA VAL A 69 13.60 2.39 -13.33
C VAL A 69 13.71 3.78 -13.95
N LEU A 70 13.83 4.84 -13.15
CA LEU A 70 14.02 6.20 -13.62
C LEU A 70 15.30 6.33 -14.45
N ASN A 71 16.43 5.85 -13.93
CA ASN A 71 17.72 5.91 -14.61
C ASN A 71 17.69 5.13 -15.93
N PHE A 72 17.04 3.96 -15.94
CA PHE A 72 16.82 3.18 -17.15
C PHE A 72 16.02 3.96 -18.20
N LEU A 73 14.91 4.60 -17.79
CA LEU A 73 14.08 5.44 -18.67
C LEU A 73 14.84 6.67 -19.19
N VAL A 74 15.68 7.29 -18.37
CA VAL A 74 16.54 8.42 -18.77
C VAL A 74 17.58 7.98 -19.80
N GLN A 75 18.15 6.79 -19.65
CA GLN A 75 19.17 6.29 -20.57
C GLN A 75 18.63 6.03 -21.99
N ILE A 76 17.36 5.65 -22.12
CA ILE A 76 16.72 5.42 -23.43
C ILE A 76 16.16 6.70 -24.06
N MET A 77 16.15 7.83 -23.35
CA MET A 77 15.63 9.09 -23.87
C MET A 77 16.60 9.70 -24.89
N PRO A 78 16.09 10.19 -26.04
CA PRO A 78 16.94 10.76 -27.09
C PRO A 78 17.50 12.16 -26.77
N PHE A 79 17.05 12.81 -25.69
CA PHE A 79 17.43 14.18 -25.32
C PHE A 79 18.07 14.27 -23.93
N GLN A 80 19.31 14.73 -23.83
CA GLN A 80 20.07 14.69 -22.58
C GLN A 80 19.75 15.83 -21.59
N LYS A 81 19.50 17.06 -22.07
CA LYS A 81 19.40 18.25 -21.19
C LYS A 81 18.14 18.31 -20.32
N TRP A 82 17.11 17.51 -20.64
CA TRP A 82 15.82 17.51 -19.92
C TRP A 82 15.24 16.12 -19.66
N ALA A 83 15.98 15.05 -19.98
CA ALA A 83 15.47 13.68 -19.83
C ALA A 83 15.04 13.39 -18.40
N VAL A 84 15.80 13.81 -17.40
CA VAL A 84 15.51 13.53 -15.99
C VAL A 84 14.18 14.14 -15.58
N GLN A 85 13.96 15.42 -15.86
CA GLN A 85 12.72 16.13 -15.48
C GLN A 85 11.50 15.56 -16.22
N VAL A 86 11.64 15.26 -17.51
CA VAL A 86 10.55 14.69 -18.32
C VAL A 86 10.19 13.28 -17.83
N VAL A 87 11.20 12.44 -17.59
CA VAL A 87 10.99 11.07 -17.08
C VAL A 87 10.39 11.11 -15.68
N GLN A 88 10.81 12.02 -14.80
CA GLN A 88 10.22 12.18 -13.47
C GLN A 88 8.73 12.51 -13.55
N VAL A 89 8.32 13.49 -14.37
CA VAL A 89 6.90 13.84 -14.53
C VAL A 89 6.11 12.67 -15.11
N PHE A 90 6.66 12.00 -16.13
CA PHE A 90 6.02 10.83 -16.72
C PHE A 90 5.89 9.68 -15.71
N MET A 91 6.93 9.40 -14.95
CA MET A 91 6.94 8.34 -13.94
C MET A 91 5.95 8.63 -12.82
N LEU A 92 5.90 9.85 -12.29
CA LEU A 92 4.95 10.26 -11.25
C LEU A 92 3.50 10.17 -11.71
N THR A 93 3.22 10.61 -12.94
CA THR A 93 1.87 10.51 -13.52
C THR A 93 1.49 9.06 -13.79
N PHE A 94 2.39 8.26 -14.34
CA PHE A 94 2.16 6.84 -14.61
C PHE A 94 1.92 6.05 -13.32
N LEU A 95 2.78 6.21 -12.30
CA LEU A 95 2.61 5.53 -11.00
C LEU A 95 1.31 5.92 -10.31
N SER A 96 0.86 7.17 -10.44
CA SER A 96 -0.37 7.62 -9.80
C SER A 96 -1.63 7.16 -10.54
N VAL A 97 -1.63 7.23 -11.86
CA VAL A 97 -2.84 7.04 -12.67
C VAL A 97 -3.06 5.57 -13.03
N VAL A 98 -1.99 4.84 -13.40
CA VAL A 98 -2.10 3.47 -13.93
C VAL A 98 -2.68 2.49 -12.91
N PRO A 99 -2.23 2.45 -11.63
CA PRO A 99 -2.82 1.55 -10.65
C PRO A 99 -4.31 1.84 -10.42
N VAL A 100 -4.70 3.11 -10.44
CA VAL A 100 -6.10 3.52 -10.28
C VAL A 100 -6.94 3.12 -11.48
N LEU A 101 -6.41 3.22 -12.69
CA LEU A 101 -7.09 2.72 -13.90
C LEU A 101 -7.26 1.20 -13.87
N ILE A 102 -6.24 0.46 -13.44
CA ILE A 102 -6.32 -1.00 -13.27
C ILE A 102 -7.40 -1.36 -12.25
N LEU A 103 -7.42 -0.71 -11.09
CA LEU A 103 -8.46 -0.90 -10.07
C LEU A 103 -9.85 -0.57 -10.61
N ASN A 104 -9.97 0.50 -11.40
CA ASN A 104 -11.22 0.89 -12.01
C ASN A 104 -11.70 -0.15 -13.03
N PHE A 105 -10.79 -0.67 -13.87
CA PHE A 105 -11.10 -1.72 -14.85
C PHE A 105 -11.56 -3.02 -14.16
N ILE A 106 -10.88 -3.43 -13.09
CA ILE A 106 -11.26 -4.61 -12.30
C ILE A 106 -12.62 -4.40 -11.64
N SER A 107 -12.88 -3.21 -11.08
CA SER A 107 -14.16 -2.85 -10.45
C SER A 107 -15.31 -2.86 -11.47
N GLN A 108 -15.07 -2.33 -12.67
CA GLN A 108 -16.07 -2.36 -13.74
C GLN A 108 -16.37 -3.78 -14.20
N LYS A 109 -15.34 -4.64 -14.33
CA LYS A 109 -15.53 -6.04 -14.71
C LYS A 109 -16.30 -6.86 -13.67
N LYS A 110 -16.10 -6.59 -12.37
CA LYS A 110 -16.71 -7.38 -11.28
C LYS A 110 -18.06 -6.84 -10.79
N THR A 111 -18.25 -5.53 -10.83
CA THR A 111 -19.38 -4.86 -10.18
C THR A 111 -20.14 -3.92 -11.11
N PHE A 112 -19.72 -3.78 -12.39
CA PHE A 112 -20.28 -2.86 -13.39
C PHE A 112 -20.39 -1.39 -12.92
N LYS A 113 -19.67 -1.04 -11.85
CA LYS A 113 -19.64 0.27 -11.24
C LYS A 113 -18.21 0.78 -11.22
N SER A 114 -18.06 2.06 -11.53
CA SER A 114 -16.78 2.76 -11.45
C SER A 114 -16.28 2.78 -10.00
N TYR A 115 -14.96 2.75 -9.83
CA TYR A 115 -14.33 2.81 -8.52
C TYR A 115 -14.77 4.10 -7.78
N LYS A 116 -15.07 4.00 -6.49
CA LYS A 116 -15.77 5.07 -5.74
C LYS A 116 -14.89 6.29 -5.45
N HIS A 117 -13.57 6.10 -5.31
CA HIS A 117 -12.65 7.16 -4.87
C HIS A 117 -11.32 7.22 -5.65
N PRO A 118 -11.36 7.29 -7.00
CA PRO A 118 -10.17 7.15 -7.84
C PRO A 118 -9.17 8.30 -7.64
N TYR A 119 -9.67 9.53 -7.49
CA TYR A 119 -8.83 10.71 -7.30
C TYR A 119 -8.14 10.72 -5.93
N LEU A 120 -8.81 10.28 -4.87
CA LEU A 120 -8.20 10.19 -3.54
C LEU A 120 -7.09 9.15 -3.52
N THR A 121 -7.31 7.97 -4.13
CA THR A 121 -6.27 6.95 -4.24
C THR A 121 -5.09 7.39 -5.11
N SER A 122 -5.38 8.04 -6.24
CA SER A 122 -4.35 8.59 -7.13
C SER A 122 -3.52 9.65 -6.39
N GLY A 123 -4.16 10.54 -5.64
CA GLY A 123 -3.49 11.57 -4.85
C GLY A 123 -2.58 11.00 -3.77
N ILE A 124 -3.04 9.99 -3.01
CA ILE A 124 -2.21 9.33 -2.00
C ILE A 124 -0.99 8.66 -2.64
N ILE A 125 -1.18 7.94 -3.75
CA ILE A 125 -0.08 7.28 -4.47
C ILE A 125 0.90 8.33 -5.02
N TRP A 126 0.38 9.45 -5.52
CA TRP A 126 1.21 10.53 -6.04
C TRP A 126 2.08 11.15 -4.94
N ILE A 127 1.47 11.51 -3.79
CA ILE A 127 2.21 12.06 -2.64
C ILE A 127 3.30 11.09 -2.20
N LEU A 128 2.97 9.81 -2.07
CA LEU A 128 3.93 8.78 -1.67
C LEU A 128 5.07 8.63 -2.69
N SER A 129 4.75 8.69 -3.99
CA SER A 129 5.75 8.61 -5.07
C SER A 129 6.67 9.84 -5.09
N VAL A 130 6.14 11.04 -4.84
CA VAL A 130 6.93 12.28 -4.72
C VAL A 130 7.92 12.17 -3.57
N VAL A 131 7.47 11.71 -2.40
CA VAL A 131 8.34 11.54 -1.24
C VAL A 131 9.49 10.57 -1.56
N LEU A 132 9.18 9.44 -2.20
CA LEU A 132 10.19 8.41 -2.49
C LEU A 132 11.19 8.77 -3.59
N ILE A 133 10.79 9.54 -4.61
CA ILE A 133 11.63 9.82 -5.79
C ILE A 133 12.35 11.16 -5.68
N ILE A 134 11.74 12.16 -5.01
CA ILE A 134 12.24 13.54 -4.98
C ILE A 134 12.87 13.88 -3.64
N ILE A 135 12.28 13.46 -2.52
CA ILE A 135 12.67 13.94 -1.18
C ILE A 135 13.71 13.02 -0.54
N ILE A 136 13.43 11.72 -0.55
CA ILE A 136 14.31 10.69 0.04
C ILE A 136 15.38 10.35 -0.98
#